data_AF-A0A7C5RHY5-F1
#
_entry.id   AF-A0A7C5RHY5-F1
#
_cell.length_a   1.000
_cell.length_b   1.000
_cell.length_c   1.000
_cell.angle_alpha   90.00
_cell.angle_beta   90.00
_cell.angle_gamma   90.00
#
_symmetry.space_group_name_H-M   'P 1'
#
loop_
_entity.id
_entity.type
_entity.pdbx_description
1 polymer ?
#
loop_
_entity_poly.entity_id
_entity_poly.type
_entity_poly.pdbx_seq_one_letter_code
_entity_poly.pdbx_strand_id
1 'polypeptide(L)'
;MKHLDDVYSYISEKSKKVDSSGIRKVFDLAQKIEDPINLSIGQPDFDIPDEIKKEAIKAIEMGFNKYTVTQGIEPLREKLAEVINKKKQTKYTKDDGFITSGVSGGIVLV
;
A
#
# COMPACT_ATOMS: atom_id res chain seq x y z
N MET A 1 6.56 -23.74 -30.58
CA MET A 1 5.72 -22.52 -30.54
C MET A 1 4.21 -22.85 -30.51
N LYS A 2 3.78 -23.94 -29.83
CA LYS A 2 2.38 -24.40 -29.74
C LYS A 2 1.83 -24.43 -28.30
N HIS A 3 2.60 -23.95 -27.31
CA HIS A 3 2.26 -24.08 -25.88
C HIS A 3 2.07 -22.74 -25.15
N LEU A 4 2.19 -21.59 -25.83
CA LEU A 4 1.95 -20.27 -25.22
C LEU A 4 0.49 -19.82 -25.35
N ASP A 5 -0.25 -20.32 -26.34
CA ASP A 5 -1.66 -19.98 -26.56
C ASP A 5 -2.59 -20.52 -25.45
N ASP A 6 -2.12 -21.50 -24.67
CA ASP A 6 -2.89 -22.13 -23.60
C ASP A 6 -2.81 -21.37 -22.26
N VAL A 7 -1.76 -20.57 -22.01
CA VAL A 7 -1.62 -19.86 -20.72
C VAL A 7 -2.72 -18.81 -20.54
N TYR A 8 -3.16 -18.17 -21.62
CA TYR A 8 -4.24 -17.20 -21.61
C TYR A 8 -5.61 -17.82 -21.30
N SER A 9 -5.77 -19.14 -21.42
CA SER A 9 -6.99 -19.85 -21.04
C SER A 9 -7.19 -19.88 -19.51
N TYR A 10 -6.10 -19.86 -18.75
CA TYR A 10 -6.10 -19.86 -17.28
C TYR A 10 -6.26 -18.48 -16.64
N ILE A 11 -6.21 -17.40 -17.43
CA ILE A 11 -6.31 -16.02 -16.93
C ILE A 11 -7.77 -15.55 -16.99
N SER A 12 -8.25 -14.93 -15.91
CA SER A 12 -9.62 -14.39 -15.87
C SER A 12 -9.85 -13.28 -16.89
N GLU A 13 -11.08 -13.19 -17.43
CA GLU A 13 -11.48 -12.12 -18.35
C GLU A 13 -11.34 -10.72 -17.74
N LYS A 14 -11.45 -10.59 -16.41
CA LYS A 14 -11.21 -9.31 -15.72
C LYS A 14 -9.74 -8.92 -15.78
N SER A 15 -8.84 -9.88 -15.51
CA SER A 15 -7.39 -9.65 -15.55
C SER A 15 -6.89 -9.33 -16.96
N LYS A 16 -7.48 -9.94 -18.00
CA LYS A 16 -7.14 -9.65 -19.41
C LYS A 16 -7.41 -8.20 -19.82
N LYS A 17 -8.30 -7.49 -19.13
CA LYS A 17 -8.63 -6.08 -19.39
C LYS A 17 -7.65 -5.10 -18.74
N VAL A 18 -6.74 -5.57 -17.90
CA VAL A 18 -5.72 -4.73 -17.27
C VAL A 18 -4.51 -4.67 -18.19
N ASP A 19 -4.24 -3.49 -18.75
CA ASP A 19 -3.05 -3.25 -19.57
C ASP A 19 -1.84 -2.88 -18.70
N SER A 20 -0.67 -3.05 -19.30
CA SER A 20 0.62 -2.54 -18.84
C SER A 20 0.59 -1.06 -18.46
N SER A 21 1.17 -0.75 -17.29
CA SER A 21 1.25 0.63 -16.78
C SER A 21 2.09 1.53 -17.69
N GLY A 22 1.49 2.60 -18.19
CA GLY A 22 2.20 3.63 -18.97
C GLY A 22 3.32 4.30 -18.18
N ILE A 23 3.11 4.53 -16.88
CA ILE A 23 4.13 5.05 -15.96
C ILE A 23 5.34 4.11 -15.90
N ARG A 24 5.10 2.80 -15.84
CA ARG A 24 6.19 1.81 -15.80
C ARG A 24 7.01 1.83 -17.10
N LYS A 25 6.34 1.92 -18.26
CA LYS A 25 7.02 2.05 -19.56
C LYS A 25 7.93 3.29 -19.60
N VAL A 26 7.46 4.42 -19.08
CA VAL A 26 8.26 5.65 -18.99
C VAL A 26 9.46 5.47 -18.06
N PHE A 27 9.29 4.84 -16.89
CA PHE A 27 10.41 4.53 -15.99
C PHE A 27 11.46 3.64 -16.65
N ASP A 28 11.05 2.59 -17.37
CA ASP A 28 11.98 1.67 -18.02
C ASP A 28 12.76 2.34 -19.17
N LEU A 29 12.16 3.32 -19.85
CA LEU A 29 12.85 4.14 -20.85
C LEU A 29 13.80 5.16 -20.21
N ALA A 30 13.39 5.78 -19.10
CA ALA A 30 14.17 6.80 -18.40
C ALA A 30 15.46 6.24 -17.77
N GLN A 31 15.50 4.94 -17.44
CA GLN A 31 16.71 4.27 -16.93
C GLN A 31 17.91 4.32 -17.90
N LYS A 32 17.67 4.60 -19.19
CA LYS A 32 18.73 4.70 -20.21
C LYS A 32 19.29 6.12 -20.35
N ILE A 33 18.74 7.09 -19.62
CA ILE A 33 19.18 8.48 -19.65
C ILE A 33 20.23 8.67 -18.57
N GLU A 34 21.34 9.32 -18.91
CA GLU A 34 22.37 9.71 -17.95
C GLU A 34 21.91 10.96 -17.19
N ASP A 35 21.95 10.89 -15.86
CA ASP A 35 21.53 11.96 -14.91
C ASP A 35 20.14 12.59 -15.18
N PRO A 36 19.04 11.79 -15.17
CA PRO A 36 17.71 12.32 -15.44
C PRO A 36 17.12 13.04 -14.22
N ILE A 37 16.46 14.17 -14.45
CA ILE A 37 15.57 14.79 -13.44
C ILE A 37 14.24 14.04 -13.45
N ASN A 38 13.94 13.34 -12.35
CA ASN A 38 12.73 12.53 -12.23
C ASN A 38 11.61 13.27 -11.50
N LEU A 39 10.60 13.72 -12.25
CA LEU A 39 9.41 14.39 -11.72
C LEU A 39 8.17 13.47 -11.68
N SER A 40 8.36 12.17 -11.87
CA SER A 40 7.27 11.18 -12.02
C SER A 40 7.03 10.32 -10.78
N ILE A 41 7.87 10.45 -9.76
CA ILE A 41 7.75 9.68 -8.51
C ILE A 41 6.63 10.26 -7.64
N GLY A 42 5.69 9.40 -7.27
CA GLY A 42 4.57 9.73 -6.39
C GLY A 42 4.81 9.45 -4.90
N GLN A 43 6.07 9.29 -4.48
CA GLN A 43 6.44 9.06 -3.08
C GLN A 43 7.20 10.29 -2.52
N PRO A 44 7.15 10.53 -1.20
CA PRO A 44 7.93 11.60 -0.60
C PRO A 44 9.44 11.42 -0.81
N ASP A 45 10.17 12.53 -0.89
CA ASP A 45 11.63 12.58 -1.05
C ASP A 45 12.39 12.50 0.29
N PHE A 46 11.70 12.64 1.42
CA PHE A 46 12.26 12.49 2.75
C PHE A 46 12.18 11.04 3.27
N ASP A 47 13.14 10.70 4.11
CA ASP A 47 13.18 9.41 4.80
C ASP A 47 12.19 9.38 5.99
N ILE A 48 11.87 8.18 6.45
CA ILE A 48 11.02 7.96 7.63
C ILE A 48 11.74 8.51 8.89
N PRO A 49 11.05 9.25 9.78
CA PRO A 49 11.61 9.68 11.05
C PRO A 49 12.17 8.52 11.90
N ASP A 50 13.34 8.74 12.52
CA ASP A 50 14.06 7.70 13.27
C ASP A 50 13.27 7.10 14.43
N GLU A 51 12.39 7.89 15.07
CA GLU A 51 11.52 7.41 16.14
C GLU A 51 10.57 6.30 15.65
N ILE A 52 10.05 6.43 14.42
CA ILE A 52 9.16 5.44 13.82
C ILE A 52 9.95 4.17 13.47
N LYS A 53 11.15 4.33 12.91
CA LYS A 53 12.05 3.19 12.61
C LYS A 53 12.38 2.41 13.88
N LYS A 54 12.69 3.10 14.99
CA LYS A 54 12.99 2.47 16.29
C LYS A 54 11.81 1.69 16.86
N GLU A 55 10.59 2.23 16.80
CA GLU A 55 9.41 1.50 17.27
C GLU A 55 9.10 0.27 16.40
N ALA A 56 9.34 0.33 15.08
CA ALA A 56 9.22 -0.83 14.21
C ALA A 56 10.24 -1.93 14.55
N ILE A 57 11.51 -1.55 14.79
CA ILE A 57 12.56 -2.48 15.24
C ILE A 57 12.17 -3.12 16.57
N LYS A 58 11.75 -2.31 17.54
CA LYS A 58 11.30 -2.78 18.85
C LYS A 58 10.13 -3.76 18.73
N ALA A 59 9.16 -3.51 17.84
CA ALA A 59 8.06 -4.43 17.62
C ALA A 59 8.54 -5.80 17.09
N ILE A 60 9.56 -5.81 16.22
CA ILE A 60 10.21 -7.03 15.74
C ILE A 60 10.91 -7.75 16.90
N GLU A 61 11.71 -7.03 17.70
CA GLU A 61 12.45 -7.58 18.85
C GLU A 61 11.52 -8.15 19.92
N MET A 62 10.36 -7.53 20.14
CA MET A 62 9.32 -8.00 21.06
C MET A 62 8.51 -9.20 20.51
N GLY A 63 8.78 -9.64 19.29
CA GLY A 63 8.14 -10.82 18.70
C GLY A 63 6.69 -10.58 18.24
N PHE A 64 6.33 -9.36 17.85
CA PHE A 64 5.02 -9.07 17.23
C PHE A 64 4.96 -9.60 15.79
N ASN A 65 4.93 -10.93 15.65
CA ASN A 65 4.96 -11.66 14.36
C ASN A 65 3.74 -12.57 14.14
N LYS A 66 2.74 -12.49 15.01
CA LYS A 66 1.51 -13.30 14.93
C LYS A 66 0.43 -12.57 14.14
N TYR A 67 -0.57 -13.32 13.71
CA TYR A 67 -1.77 -12.75 13.09
C TYR A 67 -2.43 -11.72 14.01
N THR A 68 -2.84 -10.61 13.42
CA THR A 68 -3.80 -9.69 14.02
C THR A 68 -5.21 -10.14 13.65
N VAL A 69 -6.22 -9.59 14.35
CA VAL A 69 -7.61 -9.69 13.87
C VAL A 69 -7.75 -9.01 12.50
N THR A 70 -8.73 -9.45 11.70
CA THR A 70 -8.95 -8.97 10.32
C THR A 70 -9.07 -7.45 10.24
N GLN A 71 -9.67 -6.82 11.23
CA GLN A 71 -9.89 -5.37 11.26
C GLN A 71 -8.59 -4.59 11.55
N GLY A 72 -7.55 -5.26 12.04
CA GLY A 72 -6.34 -4.64 12.59
C GLY A 72 -6.41 -4.47 14.11
N ILE A 73 -5.24 -4.21 14.71
CA ILE A 73 -5.11 -4.11 16.17
C ILE A 73 -5.97 -2.98 16.73
N GLU A 74 -6.62 -3.24 17.86
CA GLU A 74 -7.52 -2.29 18.53
C GLU A 74 -6.86 -0.95 18.88
N PRO A 75 -5.64 -0.90 19.45
CA PRO A 75 -4.99 0.37 19.78
C PRO A 75 -4.79 1.29 18.58
N LEU A 76 -4.51 0.72 17.40
CA LEU A 76 -4.35 1.50 16.17
C LEU A 76 -5.70 2.05 15.68
N ARG A 77 -6.76 1.22 15.69
CA ARG A 77 -8.10 1.65 15.28
C ARG A 77 -8.67 2.74 16.19
N GLU A 78 -8.50 2.62 17.50
CA GLU A 78 -8.89 3.65 18.47
C GLU A 78 -8.15 4.96 18.21
N LYS A 79 -6.83 4.90 18.02
CA LYS A 79 -6.02 6.10 17.80
C LYS A 79 -6.39 6.80 16.50
N LEU A 80 -6.67 6.05 15.44
CA LEU A 80 -7.11 6.60 14.16
C LEU A 80 -8.47 7.31 14.28
N ALA A 81 -9.44 6.68 14.94
CA ALA A 81 -10.74 7.30 15.20
C ALA A 81 -10.59 8.63 15.97
N GLU A 82 -9.77 8.67 17.03
CA GLU A 82 -9.46 9.89 17.78
C GLU A 82 -8.88 10.99 16.88
N VAL A 83 -7.84 10.65 16.10
CA VAL A 83 -7.14 11.61 15.22
C VAL A 83 -8.08 12.17 14.15
N ILE A 84 -8.89 11.31 13.52
CA ILE A 84 -9.85 11.72 12.49
C ILE A 84 -10.93 12.60 13.11
N ASN A 85 -11.52 12.20 14.23
CA ASN A 85 -12.56 12.98 14.91
C ASN A 85 -12.06 14.36 15.31
N LYS A 86 -10.83 14.45 15.85
CA LYS A 86 -10.20 15.73 16.17
C LYS A 86 -10.00 16.62 14.94
N LYS A 87 -9.56 16.05 13.82
CA LYS A 87 -9.26 16.80 12.58
C LYS A 87 -10.50 17.18 11.78
N LYS A 88 -11.55 16.37 11.83
CA LYS A 88 -12.72 16.45 10.94
C LYS A 88 -14.03 16.76 11.67
N GLN A 89 -13.99 16.89 13.01
CA GLN A 89 -15.18 17.12 13.84
C GLN A 89 -16.25 16.03 13.65
N THR A 90 -15.81 14.78 13.54
CA THR A 90 -16.65 13.59 13.36
C THR A 90 -16.83 12.81 14.66
N LYS A 91 -17.62 11.73 14.63
CA LYS A 91 -17.90 10.84 15.78
C LYS A 91 -17.67 9.37 15.45
N TYR A 92 -16.61 9.06 14.71
CA TYR A 92 -16.23 7.68 14.42
C TYR A 92 -15.74 6.95 15.67
N THR A 93 -16.00 5.66 15.71
CA THR A 93 -15.54 4.69 16.70
C THR A 93 -14.49 3.78 16.07
N LYS A 94 -13.83 2.94 16.88
CA LYS A 94 -12.89 1.93 16.38
C LYS A 94 -13.53 0.91 15.42
N ASP A 95 -14.86 0.81 15.39
CA ASP A 95 -15.61 -0.17 14.60
C ASP A 95 -16.10 0.40 13.26
N ASP A 96 -15.94 1.71 13.03
CA ASP A 96 -16.31 2.37 11.78
C ASP A 96 -15.22 2.27 10.69
N GLY A 97 -14.15 1.50 10.93
CA GLY A 97 -13.06 1.31 9.98
C GLY A 97 -12.15 0.13 10.30
N PHE A 98 -11.34 -0.26 9.31
CA PHE A 98 -10.35 -1.32 9.44
C PHE A 98 -9.04 -0.95 8.74
N ILE A 99 -7.97 -1.63 9.15
CA ILE A 99 -6.61 -1.39 8.65
C ILE A 99 -6.37 -2.19 7.38
N THR A 100 -5.78 -1.55 6.38
CA THR A 100 -5.44 -2.16 5.08
C THR A 100 -3.95 -2.01 4.78
N SER A 101 -3.46 -2.83 3.85
CA SER A 101 -2.08 -2.72 3.34
C SER A 101 -1.93 -1.53 2.40
N GLY A 102 -1.85 -0.34 3.00
CA GLY A 102 -1.79 0.92 2.27
C GLY A 102 -3.12 1.33 1.62
N VAL A 103 -3.16 2.56 1.11
CA VAL A 103 -4.36 3.18 0.53
C VAL A 103 -4.90 2.37 -0.66
N SER A 104 -4.00 1.84 -1.51
CA SER A 104 -4.40 1.01 -2.65
C SER A 104 -5.19 -0.23 -2.24
N GLY A 105 -4.80 -0.89 -1.14
CA GLY A 105 -5.54 -2.02 -0.60
C GLY A 105 -6.94 -1.62 -0.13
N GLY A 106 -7.09 -0.43 0.46
CA GLY A 106 -8.40 0.12 0.82
C GLY A 106 -9.28 0.41 -0.39
N ILE A 107 -8.75 1.07 -1.42
CA ILE A 107 -9.51 1.43 -2.63
C ILE A 107 -10.02 0.20 -3.38
N VAL A 108 -9.25 -0.89 -3.41
CA VAL A 108 -9.67 -2.13 -4.10
C VAL A 108 -10.88 -2.80 -3.44
N LEU A 109 -11.13 -2.53 -2.15
CA LEU A 109 -12.23 -3.14 -1.40
C LEU A 109 -13.56 -2.38 -1.49
N VAL A 110 -13.56 -1.17 -2.07
CA VAL A 110 -14.75 -0.33 -2.31
C VAL A 110 -15.09 -0.27 -3.79
#